data_AF-A0A3B8UNH0-F1
#
_entry.id   AF-A0A3B8UNH0-F1
#
_cell.length_a   1.000
_cell.length_b   1.000
_cell.length_c   1.000
_cell.angle_alpha   90.00
_cell.angle_beta   90.00
_cell.angle_gamma   90.00
#
_symmetry.space_group_name_H-M   'P 1'
#
loop_
_entity.id
_entity.type
_entity.pdbx_description
1 polymer ?
#
loop_
_entity_poly.entity_id
_entity_poly.type
_entity_poly.pdbx_seq_one_letter_code
_entity_poly.pdbx_strand_id
1 'polypeptide(L)'
;MNIKILLGGAIASGHLKAEDRNALLKSMTDEVADNVLRHNYDQTLALTLQQAEGADALDAQQAFMQHLVSIGKLNRAVEYLPDDARMAEMKLQGQPLSRPELAVLTAYSKLELFDEIVASTAPDDAFFERMLVDYFPTPLAQFEEDMKGHRLRRDIIATVLSNEIVNMAGPTFPDRLRAAAECDTAAMVTAFETARHVFRLDEAWKAVEALDLKIPAEAQTALYQEIALVLRRQTFWLARRAARTETTVGGMIAA
;
A
#
# COMPACT_ATOMS: atom_id res chain seq x y z
N MET A 1 14.13 -9.78 7.50
CA MET A 1 15.13 -10.12 6.47
C MET A 1 15.94 -8.89 6.06
N ASN A 2 15.27 -7.80 5.67
CA ASN A 2 15.87 -6.56 5.14
C ASN A 2 16.96 -5.97 6.04
N ILE A 3 16.71 -5.84 7.34
CA ILE A 3 17.71 -5.39 8.33
C ILE A 3 19.00 -6.24 8.27
N LYS A 4 18.88 -7.57 8.14
CA LYS A 4 20.05 -8.46 8.09
C LYS A 4 20.87 -8.28 6.80
N ILE A 5 20.20 -7.93 5.69
CA ILE A 5 20.85 -7.67 4.40
C ILE A 5 21.61 -6.34 4.48
N LEU A 6 20.97 -5.27 4.99
CA LEU A 6 21.62 -3.98 5.22
C LEU A 6 22.87 -4.13 6.09
N LEU A 7 22.74 -4.75 7.27
CA LEU A 7 23.87 -4.93 8.18
C LEU A 7 24.96 -5.83 7.60
N GLY A 8 24.60 -6.81 6.76
CA GLY A 8 25.57 -7.61 6.03
C GLY A 8 26.41 -6.76 5.05
N GLY A 9 25.76 -5.83 4.35
CA GLY A 9 26.42 -4.83 3.51
C GLY A 9 27.35 -3.92 4.31
N ALA A 10 26.85 -3.34 5.41
CA ALA A 10 27.62 -2.45 6.29
C ALA A 10 28.85 -3.13 6.91
N ILE A 11 28.75 -4.43 7.22
CA ILE A 11 29.91 -5.21 7.71
C ILE A 11 30.93 -5.43 6.59
N ALA A 12 30.47 -5.76 5.38
CA ALA A 12 31.34 -5.97 4.23
C ALA A 12 32.06 -4.69 3.79
N SER A 13 31.43 -3.52 3.93
CA SER A 13 32.04 -2.20 3.66
C SER A 13 32.89 -1.67 4.82
N GLY A 14 32.88 -2.34 5.99
CA GLY A 14 33.63 -1.94 7.18
C GLY A 14 32.97 -0.81 7.99
N HIS A 15 31.76 -0.39 7.65
CA HIS A 15 30.96 0.60 8.40
C HIS A 15 30.41 0.04 9.73
N LEU A 16 30.32 -1.29 9.87
CA LEU A 16 29.92 -1.97 11.10
C LEU A 16 30.88 -3.12 11.43
N LYS A 17 31.35 -3.20 12.68
CA LYS A 17 32.09 -4.37 13.14
C LYS A 17 31.14 -5.55 13.35
N ALA A 18 31.55 -6.74 12.93
CA ALA A 18 30.72 -7.94 13.02
C ALA A 18 30.27 -8.28 14.46
N GLU A 19 31.11 -7.98 15.45
CA GLU A 19 30.84 -8.18 16.88
C GLU A 19 29.73 -7.28 17.43
N ASP A 20 29.57 -6.06 16.89
CA ASP A 20 28.58 -5.08 17.34
C ASP A 20 27.16 -5.38 16.81
N ARG A 21 27.06 -6.18 15.74
CA ARG A 21 25.80 -6.50 15.04
C ARG A 21 24.69 -6.98 15.96
N ASN A 22 24.99 -7.93 16.85
CA ASN A 22 23.96 -8.56 17.68
C ASN A 22 23.45 -7.60 18.77
N ALA A 23 24.32 -6.75 19.30
CA ALA A 23 23.94 -5.71 20.25
C ALA A 23 23.01 -4.67 19.57
N LEU A 24 23.36 -4.26 18.36
CA LEU A 24 22.53 -3.35 17.55
C LEU A 24 21.17 -3.98 17.20
N LEU A 25 21.13 -5.23 16.75
CA LEU A 25 19.85 -5.94 16.49
C LEU A 25 18.97 -6.01 17.74
N LYS A 26 19.58 -6.18 18.92
CA LYS A 26 18.84 -6.21 20.18
C LYS A 26 18.25 -4.84 20.54
N SER A 27 18.97 -3.75 20.27
CA SER A 27 18.54 -2.40 20.67
C SER A 27 17.31 -1.89 19.90
N MET A 28 17.00 -2.45 18.74
CA MET A 28 15.83 -2.07 17.92
C MET A 28 14.60 -2.98 18.13
N THR A 29 14.62 -3.90 19.09
CA THR A 29 13.57 -4.92 19.26
C THR A 29 12.19 -4.30 19.47
N ASP A 30 12.08 -3.31 20.36
CA ASP A 30 10.80 -2.69 20.72
C ASP A 30 10.21 -1.90 19.54
N GLU A 31 11.06 -1.13 18.84
CA GLU A 31 10.63 -0.37 17.65
C GLU A 31 10.16 -1.28 16.51
N VAL A 32 10.83 -2.42 16.29
CA VAL A 32 10.37 -3.41 15.31
C VAL A 32 9.03 -4.02 15.73
N ALA A 33 8.82 -4.27 17.02
CA ALA A 33 7.54 -4.76 17.53
C ALA A 33 6.43 -3.73 17.31
N ASP A 34 6.67 -2.46 17.61
CA ASP A 34 5.72 -1.37 17.39
C ASP A 34 5.36 -1.23 15.91
N ASN A 35 6.34 -1.31 15.00
CA ASN A 35 6.10 -1.27 13.56
C ASN A 35 5.23 -2.44 13.07
N VAL A 36 5.43 -3.65 13.61
CA VAL A 36 4.59 -4.81 13.29
C VAL A 36 3.15 -4.61 13.82
N LEU A 37 3.00 -4.08 15.03
CA LEU A 37 1.68 -3.80 15.61
C LEU A 37 0.94 -2.72 14.83
N ARG A 38 1.63 -1.63 14.45
CA ARG A 38 1.10 -0.58 13.57
C ARG A 38 0.58 -1.17 12.27
N HIS A 39 1.38 -2.03 11.63
CA HIS A 39 0.99 -2.66 10.37
C HIS A 39 -0.28 -3.52 10.51
N ASN A 40 -0.40 -4.28 11.60
CA ASN A 40 -1.61 -5.07 11.87
C ASN A 40 -2.85 -4.20 12.08
N TYR A 41 -2.69 -3.06 12.76
CA TYR A 41 -3.76 -2.09 12.96
C TYR A 41 -4.25 -1.53 11.61
N ASP A 42 -3.31 -1.08 10.76
CA ASP A 42 -3.63 -0.49 9.46
C ASP A 42 -4.32 -1.49 8.51
N GLN A 43 -3.88 -2.76 8.50
CA GLN A 43 -4.53 -3.80 7.70
C GLN A 43 -5.95 -4.12 8.19
N THR A 44 -6.15 -4.13 9.51
CA THR A 44 -7.47 -4.39 10.09
C THR A 44 -8.44 -3.25 9.79
N LEU A 45 -7.94 -2.00 9.81
CA LEU A 45 -8.68 -0.83 9.38
C LEU A 45 -9.04 -0.94 7.89
N ALA A 46 -8.09 -1.28 7.01
CA ALA A 46 -8.35 -1.46 5.58
C ALA A 46 -9.52 -2.44 5.31
N LEU A 47 -9.57 -3.56 6.01
CA LEU A 47 -10.69 -4.52 5.91
C LEU A 47 -12.02 -3.94 6.41
N THR A 48 -11.96 -3.09 7.44
CA THR A 48 -13.15 -2.40 7.97
C THR A 48 -13.70 -1.39 6.97
N LEU A 49 -12.81 -0.61 6.32
CA LEU A 49 -13.21 0.33 5.26
C LEU A 49 -13.83 -0.40 4.07
N GLN A 50 -13.22 -1.52 3.64
CA GLN A 50 -13.77 -2.35 2.56
C GLN A 50 -15.12 -2.97 2.92
N GLN A 51 -15.28 -3.47 4.14
CA GLN A 51 -16.55 -4.02 4.61
C GLN A 51 -17.66 -2.96 4.62
N ALA A 52 -17.32 -1.71 4.95
CA ALA A 52 -18.24 -0.59 4.96
C ALA A 52 -18.65 -0.11 3.56
N GLU A 53 -17.96 -0.52 2.49
CA GLU A 53 -18.43 -0.29 1.10
C GLU A 53 -19.63 -1.18 0.75
N GLY A 54 -19.83 -2.29 1.47
CA GLY A 54 -21.01 -3.13 1.33
C GLY A 54 -21.15 -3.76 -0.07
N ALA A 55 -22.41 -3.96 -0.48
CA ALA A 55 -22.73 -4.63 -1.74
C ALA A 55 -22.37 -3.79 -2.98
N ASP A 56 -22.22 -2.47 -2.83
CA ASP A 56 -21.87 -1.56 -3.92
C ASP A 56 -20.46 -1.84 -4.48
N ALA A 57 -19.59 -2.50 -3.71
CA ALA A 57 -18.25 -2.90 -4.15
C ALA A 57 -18.22 -4.21 -4.96
N LEU A 58 -19.31 -4.98 -5.00
CA LEU A 58 -19.32 -6.34 -5.57
C LEU A 58 -18.95 -6.37 -7.06
N ASP A 59 -19.36 -5.38 -7.84
CA ASP A 59 -19.00 -5.29 -9.27
C ASP A 59 -17.49 -5.16 -9.45
N ALA A 60 -16.86 -4.25 -8.69
CA ALA A 60 -15.42 -4.05 -8.73
C ALA A 60 -14.66 -5.27 -8.22
N GLN A 61 -15.13 -5.89 -7.15
CA GLN A 61 -14.53 -7.09 -6.57
C GLN A 61 -14.63 -8.29 -7.51
N GLN A 62 -15.77 -8.47 -8.20
CA GLN A 62 -15.93 -9.51 -9.21
C GLN A 62 -15.00 -9.30 -10.39
N ALA A 63 -14.94 -8.09 -10.93
CA ALA A 63 -14.05 -7.77 -12.06
C ALA A 63 -12.58 -8.04 -11.69
N PHE A 64 -12.18 -7.68 -10.47
CA PHE A 64 -10.83 -7.96 -9.96
C PHE A 64 -10.56 -9.46 -9.83
N MET A 65 -11.48 -10.24 -9.27
CA MET A 65 -11.36 -11.70 -9.20
C MET A 65 -11.24 -12.32 -10.60
N GLN A 66 -12.06 -11.88 -11.56
CA GLN A 66 -12.01 -12.36 -12.94
C GLN A 66 -10.69 -12.01 -13.61
N HIS A 67 -10.16 -10.80 -13.38
CA HIS A 67 -8.86 -10.40 -13.88
C HIS A 67 -7.75 -11.32 -13.34
N LEU A 68 -7.68 -11.52 -12.02
CA LEU A 68 -6.68 -12.41 -11.42
C LEU A 68 -6.77 -13.86 -11.91
N VAL A 69 -7.98 -14.36 -12.15
CA VAL A 69 -8.20 -15.69 -12.75
C VAL A 69 -7.68 -15.72 -14.19
N SER A 70 -7.93 -14.66 -14.98
CA SER A 70 -7.51 -14.60 -16.39
C SER A 70 -5.99 -14.61 -16.57
N ILE A 71 -5.25 -14.06 -15.61
CA ILE A 71 -3.78 -14.06 -15.60
C ILE A 71 -3.19 -15.25 -14.81
N GLY A 72 -4.03 -16.20 -14.36
CA GLY A 72 -3.60 -17.41 -13.67
C GLY A 72 -3.09 -17.20 -12.24
N LYS A 73 -3.32 -16.02 -11.64
CA LYS A 73 -2.89 -15.69 -10.27
C LYS A 73 -3.88 -16.18 -9.22
N LEU A 74 -5.17 -16.28 -9.53
CA LEU A 74 -6.21 -16.67 -8.57
C LEU A 74 -6.94 -17.95 -8.99
N ASN A 75 -7.13 -18.86 -8.04
CA ASN A 75 -8.13 -19.93 -8.12
C ASN A 75 -9.19 -19.72 -7.04
N ARG A 76 -10.38 -19.25 -7.44
CA ARG A 76 -11.47 -18.90 -6.52
C ARG A 76 -11.93 -20.08 -5.65
N ALA A 77 -11.94 -21.30 -6.19
CA ALA A 77 -12.35 -22.47 -5.44
C ALA A 77 -11.35 -22.84 -4.32
N VAL A 78 -10.06 -22.67 -4.58
CA VAL A 78 -8.99 -22.91 -3.58
C VAL A 78 -9.05 -21.88 -2.46
N GLU A 79 -9.34 -20.64 -2.80
CA GLU A 79 -9.43 -19.52 -1.85
C GLU A 79 -10.81 -19.38 -1.19
N TYR A 80 -11.75 -20.28 -1.48
CA TYR A 80 -13.13 -20.23 -1.00
C TYR A 80 -13.86 -18.91 -1.34
N LEU A 81 -13.51 -18.29 -2.47
CA LEU A 81 -14.20 -17.12 -3.00
C LEU A 81 -15.44 -17.54 -3.80
N PRO A 82 -16.53 -16.75 -3.77
CA PRO A 82 -17.74 -17.03 -4.55
C PRO A 82 -17.39 -17.10 -6.03
N ASP A 83 -18.11 -17.87 -6.85
CA ASP A 83 -18.00 -17.87 -8.31
C ASP A 83 -18.92 -16.80 -8.96
N ASP A 84 -19.02 -16.75 -10.29
CA ASP A 84 -19.83 -15.72 -10.96
C ASP A 84 -21.34 -15.89 -10.73
N ALA A 85 -21.83 -17.12 -10.60
CA ALA A 85 -23.23 -17.38 -10.29
C ALA A 85 -23.56 -16.91 -8.87
N ARG A 86 -22.69 -17.25 -7.91
CA ARG A 86 -22.84 -16.82 -6.51
C ARG A 86 -22.71 -15.30 -6.37
N MET A 87 -21.80 -14.66 -7.10
CA MET A 87 -21.70 -13.20 -7.12
C MET A 87 -22.98 -12.54 -7.64
N ALA A 88 -23.63 -13.10 -8.67
CA ALA A 88 -24.90 -12.59 -9.16
C ALA A 88 -26.03 -12.70 -8.11
N GLU A 89 -26.12 -13.83 -7.40
CA GLU A 89 -27.07 -14.00 -6.29
C GLU A 89 -26.82 -12.99 -5.17
N MET A 90 -25.56 -12.82 -4.76
CA MET A 90 -25.16 -11.89 -3.70
C MET A 90 -25.54 -10.46 -4.04
N LYS A 91 -25.34 -10.03 -5.29
CA LYS A 91 -25.78 -8.71 -5.77
C LYS A 91 -27.29 -8.52 -5.66
N LEU A 92 -28.08 -9.51 -6.09
CA LEU A 92 -29.54 -9.46 -5.99
C LEU A 92 -30.04 -9.39 -4.54
N GLN A 93 -29.31 -10.02 -3.61
CA GLN A 93 -29.64 -10.04 -2.19
C GLN A 93 -29.05 -8.86 -1.41
N GLY A 94 -28.22 -8.02 -2.04
CA GLY A 94 -27.45 -6.98 -1.34
C GLY A 94 -26.48 -7.55 -0.30
N GLN A 95 -26.00 -8.78 -0.50
CA GLN A 95 -25.10 -9.46 0.43
C GLN A 95 -23.63 -9.14 0.07
N PRO A 96 -22.88 -8.39 0.90
CA PRO A 96 -21.48 -8.10 0.64
C PRO A 96 -20.58 -9.33 0.83
N LEU A 97 -19.34 -9.24 0.36
CA LEU A 97 -18.29 -10.19 0.76
C LEU A 97 -18.05 -10.12 2.27
N SER A 98 -17.74 -11.28 2.84
CA SER A 98 -17.31 -11.43 4.23
C SER A 98 -15.88 -10.92 4.44
N ARG A 99 -15.50 -10.66 5.69
CA ARG A 99 -14.13 -10.20 6.02
C ARG A 99 -13.03 -11.18 5.57
N PRO A 100 -13.18 -12.52 5.69
CA PRO A 100 -12.20 -13.46 5.15
C PRO A 100 -12.03 -13.33 3.63
N GLU A 101 -13.13 -13.21 2.88
CA GLU A 101 -13.07 -13.04 1.42
C GLU A 101 -12.41 -11.71 1.03
N LEU A 102 -12.72 -10.63 1.75
CA LEU A 102 -12.05 -9.33 1.58
C LEU A 102 -10.54 -9.38 1.90
N ALA A 103 -10.16 -10.16 2.92
CA ALA A 103 -8.76 -10.35 3.29
C ALA A 103 -7.98 -11.08 2.18
N VAL A 104 -8.58 -12.10 1.57
CA VAL A 104 -8.00 -12.76 0.39
C VAL A 104 -7.79 -11.75 -0.74
N LEU A 105 -8.82 -10.98 -1.13
CA LEU A 105 -8.68 -9.99 -2.20
C LEU A 105 -7.62 -8.93 -1.88
N THR A 106 -7.54 -8.50 -0.63
CA THR A 106 -6.52 -7.56 -0.16
C THR A 106 -5.11 -8.13 -0.30
N ALA A 107 -4.90 -9.40 0.05
CA ALA A 107 -3.62 -10.06 -0.09
C ALA A 107 -3.20 -10.18 -1.57
N TYR A 108 -4.10 -10.65 -2.44
CA TYR A 108 -3.82 -10.77 -3.88
C TYR A 108 -3.54 -9.41 -4.53
N SER A 109 -4.29 -8.36 -4.16
CA SER A 109 -4.05 -7.00 -4.65
C SER A 109 -2.66 -6.49 -4.28
N LYS A 110 -2.22 -6.69 -3.03
CA LYS A 110 -0.89 -6.28 -2.60
C LYS A 110 0.23 -7.04 -3.30
N LEU A 111 0.04 -8.34 -3.53
CA LEU A 111 1.02 -9.17 -4.23
C LEU A 111 1.16 -8.75 -5.69
N GLU A 112 0.05 -8.59 -6.40
CA GLU A 112 0.09 -8.19 -7.81
C GLU A 112 0.63 -6.77 -7.96
N LEU A 113 0.14 -5.84 -7.14
CA LEU A 113 0.62 -4.46 -7.17
C LEU A 113 2.11 -4.36 -6.80
N PHE A 114 2.58 -5.18 -5.87
CA PHE A 114 4.01 -5.25 -5.56
C PHE A 114 4.84 -5.62 -6.79
N ASP A 115 4.48 -6.72 -7.48
CA ASP A 115 5.19 -7.19 -8.68
C ASP A 115 5.20 -6.11 -9.77
N GLU A 116 4.06 -5.45 -9.99
CA GLU A 116 3.91 -4.37 -10.96
C GLU A 116 4.76 -3.13 -10.60
N ILE A 117 4.79 -2.72 -9.34
CA ILE A 117 5.60 -1.58 -8.89
C ILE A 117 7.08 -1.89 -9.04
N VAL A 118 7.52 -3.10 -8.62
CA VAL A 118 8.91 -3.54 -8.79
C VAL A 118 9.33 -3.56 -10.26
N ALA A 119 8.43 -3.91 -11.18
CA ALA A 119 8.69 -3.91 -12.62
C ALA A 119 8.65 -2.51 -13.27
N SER A 120 8.07 -1.50 -12.60
CA SER A 120 7.91 -0.14 -13.12
C SER A 120 9.12 0.78 -12.81
N THR A 121 9.12 2.01 -13.33
CA THR A 121 10.12 3.04 -12.97
C THR A 121 9.82 3.76 -11.66
N ALA A 122 8.65 3.56 -11.04
CA ALA A 122 8.26 4.30 -9.84
C ALA A 122 9.26 4.22 -8.67
N PRO A 123 9.82 3.05 -8.32
CA PRO A 123 10.79 2.96 -7.21
C PRO A 123 12.09 3.75 -7.44
N ASP A 124 12.36 4.21 -8.66
CA ASP A 124 13.56 4.99 -8.98
C ASP A 124 13.38 6.50 -8.76
N ASP A 125 12.16 6.95 -8.47
CA ASP A 125 11.92 8.35 -8.12
C ASP A 125 12.65 8.70 -6.82
N ALA A 126 13.47 9.76 -6.85
CA ALA A 126 14.23 10.24 -5.70
C ALA A 126 13.30 10.66 -4.53
N PHE A 127 12.03 10.96 -4.81
CA PHE A 127 11.02 11.22 -3.78
C PHE A 127 10.90 10.07 -2.77
N PHE A 128 11.10 8.81 -3.20
CA PHE A 128 11.01 7.63 -2.34
C PHE A 128 12.27 7.29 -1.55
N GLU A 129 13.35 8.07 -1.67
CA GLU A 129 14.54 7.86 -0.85
C GLU A 129 14.24 8.02 0.64
N ARG A 130 13.40 9.00 0.99
CA ARG A 130 13.00 9.21 2.38
C ARG A 130 12.18 8.03 2.91
N MET A 131 11.27 7.49 2.10
CA MET A 131 10.49 6.30 2.42
C MET A 131 11.38 5.08 2.69
N LEU A 132 12.46 4.92 1.92
CA LEU A 132 13.43 3.84 2.14
C LEU A 132 14.15 3.98 3.49
N VAL A 133 14.52 5.19 3.88
CA VAL A 133 15.18 5.46 5.16
C VAL A 133 14.21 5.22 6.32
N ASP A 134 13.01 5.78 6.23
CA ASP A 134 11.97 5.68 7.27
C ASP A 134 11.43 4.24 7.43
N TYR A 135 11.64 3.37 6.44
CA TYR A 135 11.35 1.94 6.56
C TYR A 135 12.21 1.23 7.62
N PHE A 136 13.45 1.66 7.82
CA PHE A 136 14.37 1.02 8.75
C PHE A 136 14.24 1.62 10.17
N PRO A 137 14.38 0.80 11.22
CA PRO A 137 14.39 1.29 12.61
C PRO A 137 15.42 2.40 12.84
N THR A 138 15.09 3.34 13.72
CA THR A 138 15.87 4.55 14.05
C THR A 138 17.34 4.27 14.36
N PRO A 139 17.74 3.20 15.10
CA PRO A 139 19.15 2.88 15.33
C PRO A 139 19.97 2.63 14.05
N LEU A 140 19.30 2.34 12.93
CA LEU A 140 19.92 2.12 11.63
C LEU A 140 20.09 3.40 10.81
N ALA A 141 19.56 4.55 11.24
CA ALA A 141 19.69 5.81 10.52
C ALA A 141 21.15 6.20 10.22
N GLN A 142 22.10 5.74 11.04
CA GLN A 142 23.55 5.92 10.81
C GLN A 142 24.07 5.20 9.54
N PHE A 143 23.29 4.31 8.93
CA PHE A 143 23.63 3.56 7.72
C PHE A 143 22.85 4.05 6.48
N GLU A 144 22.41 5.32 6.47
CA GLU A 144 21.63 5.90 5.37
C GLU A 144 22.32 5.74 4.00
N GLU A 145 23.64 5.92 3.93
CA GLU A 145 24.39 5.71 2.69
C GLU A 145 24.37 4.24 2.24
N ASP A 146 24.49 3.28 3.17
CA ASP A 146 24.34 1.85 2.86
C ASP A 146 22.90 1.49 2.43
N MET A 147 21.89 2.22 2.94
CA MET A 147 20.49 2.05 2.52
C MET A 147 20.28 2.46 1.06
N LYS A 148 20.90 3.54 0.59
CA LYS A 148 20.82 3.97 -0.82
C LYS A 148 21.37 2.90 -1.76
N GLY A 149 22.43 2.21 -1.35
CA GLY A 149 23.02 1.06 -2.07
C GLY A 149 22.34 -0.29 -1.78
N HIS A 150 21.23 -0.32 -1.03
CA HIS A 150 20.62 -1.56 -0.58
C HIS A 150 20.11 -2.39 -1.76
N ARG A 151 20.54 -3.66 -1.84
CA ARG A 151 20.20 -4.56 -2.95
C ARG A 151 18.70 -4.74 -3.20
N LEU A 152 17.89 -4.63 -2.15
CA LEU A 152 16.42 -4.72 -2.22
C LEU A 152 15.73 -3.36 -2.10
N ARG A 153 16.41 -2.25 -2.44
CA ARG A 153 15.82 -0.90 -2.36
C ARG A 153 14.47 -0.83 -3.07
N ARG A 154 14.40 -1.35 -4.31
CA ARG A 154 13.18 -1.35 -5.12
C ARG A 154 12.07 -2.16 -4.46
N ASP A 155 12.38 -3.37 -4.00
CA ASP A 155 11.42 -4.25 -3.32
C ASP A 155 10.89 -3.63 -2.03
N ILE A 156 11.74 -2.97 -1.23
CA ILE A 156 11.30 -2.30 0.01
C ILE A 156 10.32 -1.18 -0.32
N ILE A 157 10.66 -0.31 -1.25
CA ILE A 157 9.79 0.80 -1.69
C ILE A 157 8.48 0.25 -2.24
N ALA A 158 8.52 -0.77 -3.10
CA ALA A 158 7.32 -1.40 -3.65
C ALA A 158 6.45 -2.05 -2.57
N THR A 159 7.05 -2.65 -1.54
CA THR A 159 6.32 -3.25 -0.41
C THR A 159 5.57 -2.18 0.37
N VAL A 160 6.21 -1.04 0.65
CA VAL A 160 5.57 0.06 1.38
C VAL A 160 4.43 0.64 0.55
N LEU A 161 4.70 1.00 -0.71
CA LEU A 161 3.71 1.57 -1.62
C LEU A 161 2.51 0.66 -1.85
N SER A 162 2.72 -0.64 -2.10
CA SER A 162 1.60 -1.55 -2.34
C SER A 162 0.71 -1.68 -1.10
N ASN A 163 1.29 -1.65 0.10
CA ASN A 163 0.54 -1.66 1.34
C ASN A 163 -0.24 -0.36 1.55
N GLU A 164 0.39 0.79 1.38
CA GLU A 164 -0.26 2.09 1.59
C GLU A 164 -1.39 2.33 0.58
N ILE A 165 -1.16 2.05 -0.71
CA ILE A 165 -2.17 2.18 -1.76
C ILE A 165 -3.37 1.29 -1.46
N VAL A 166 -3.16 0.00 -1.17
CA VAL A 166 -4.27 -0.93 -0.93
C VAL A 166 -4.97 -0.65 0.39
N ASN A 167 -4.24 -0.27 1.44
CA ASN A 167 -4.84 0.02 2.74
C ASN A 167 -5.74 1.26 2.69
N MET A 168 -5.31 2.32 2.00
CA MET A 168 -6.04 3.58 1.94
C MET A 168 -7.10 3.61 0.83
N ALA A 169 -6.81 3.04 -0.34
CA ALA A 169 -7.66 3.15 -1.51
C ALA A 169 -8.40 1.85 -1.86
N GLY A 170 -8.09 0.73 -1.22
CA GLY A 170 -8.79 -0.55 -1.41
C GLY A 170 -8.21 -1.41 -2.54
N PRO A 171 -8.54 -2.72 -2.56
CA PRO A 171 -7.84 -3.72 -3.36
C PRO A 171 -8.11 -3.62 -4.87
N THR A 172 -9.27 -3.09 -5.26
CA THR A 172 -9.67 -2.98 -6.67
C THR A 172 -9.25 -1.64 -7.28
N PHE A 173 -8.75 -0.70 -6.46
CA PHE A 173 -8.43 0.65 -6.90
C PHE A 173 -7.33 0.71 -7.96
N PRO A 174 -6.19 0.01 -7.83
CA PRO A 174 -5.09 0.10 -8.80
C PRO A 174 -5.51 -0.19 -10.24
N ASP A 175 -6.16 -1.33 -10.46
CA ASP A 175 -6.62 -1.76 -11.79
C ASP A 175 -7.66 -0.82 -12.37
N ARG A 176 -8.63 -0.44 -11.55
CA ARG A 176 -9.71 0.47 -11.98
C ARG A 176 -9.17 1.83 -12.35
N LEU A 177 -8.23 2.35 -11.56
CA LEU A 177 -7.62 3.65 -11.83
C LEU A 177 -6.83 3.60 -13.13
N ARG A 178 -5.94 2.62 -13.31
CA ARG A 178 -5.13 2.49 -14.54
C ARG A 178 -5.99 2.35 -15.78
N ALA A 179 -7.03 1.52 -15.72
CA ALA A 179 -7.98 1.36 -16.82
C ALA A 179 -8.74 2.67 -17.12
N ALA A 180 -9.22 3.38 -16.11
CA ALA A 180 -10.01 4.60 -16.30
C ALA A 180 -9.16 5.83 -16.70
N ALA A 181 -7.94 5.92 -16.19
CA ALA A 181 -7.01 7.01 -16.46
C ALA A 181 -6.13 6.75 -17.69
N GLU A 182 -6.19 5.53 -18.25
CA GLU A 182 -5.33 5.05 -19.34
C GLU A 182 -3.85 5.30 -19.03
N CYS A 183 -3.40 4.89 -17.85
CA CYS A 183 -2.04 5.12 -17.36
C CYS A 183 -1.35 3.82 -16.94
N ASP A 184 -0.02 3.84 -16.91
CA ASP A 184 0.77 2.74 -16.38
C ASP A 184 0.90 2.79 -14.84
N THR A 185 1.57 1.78 -14.27
CA THR A 185 1.79 1.68 -12.82
C THR A 185 2.66 2.82 -12.30
N ALA A 186 3.65 3.30 -13.07
CA ALA A 186 4.51 4.38 -12.62
C ALA A 186 3.72 5.69 -12.45
N ALA A 187 2.93 6.07 -13.47
CA ALA A 187 2.07 7.25 -13.42
C ALA A 187 1.00 7.15 -12.31
N MET A 188 0.45 5.95 -12.06
CA MET A 188 -0.47 5.75 -10.94
C MET A 188 0.20 6.00 -9.59
N VAL A 189 1.37 5.39 -9.34
CA VAL A 189 2.10 5.55 -8.07
C VAL A 189 2.46 7.02 -7.86
N THR A 190 3.01 7.67 -8.89
CA THR A 190 3.35 9.09 -8.84
C THR A 190 2.12 9.94 -8.51
N ALA A 191 0.98 9.66 -9.13
CA ALA A 191 -0.26 10.39 -8.88
C ALA A 191 -0.82 10.15 -7.47
N PHE A 192 -0.76 8.91 -6.97
CA PHE A 192 -1.22 8.56 -5.63
C PHE A 192 -0.42 9.32 -4.57
N GLU A 193 0.91 9.29 -4.68
CA GLU A 193 1.81 9.93 -3.73
C GLU A 193 1.74 11.46 -3.82
N THR A 194 1.59 12.00 -5.03
CA THR A 194 1.31 13.42 -5.22
C THR A 194 0.00 13.83 -4.55
N ALA A 195 -1.09 13.06 -4.73
CA ALA A 195 -2.38 13.35 -4.11
C ALA A 195 -2.28 13.33 -2.58
N ARG A 196 -1.64 12.29 -2.03
CA ARG A 196 -1.42 12.13 -0.60
C ARG A 196 -0.66 13.31 0.01
N HIS A 197 0.38 13.78 -0.68
CA HIS A 197 1.19 14.91 -0.24
C HIS A 197 0.47 16.27 -0.38
N VAL A 198 0.00 16.60 -1.59
CA VAL A 198 -0.61 17.92 -1.90
C VAL A 198 -1.86 18.17 -1.06
N PHE A 199 -2.67 17.14 -0.81
CA PHE A 199 -3.88 17.25 -0.01
C PHE A 199 -3.66 16.94 1.48
N ARG A 200 -2.41 16.72 1.91
CA ARG A 200 -2.03 16.45 3.31
C ARG A 200 -2.85 15.31 3.93
N LEU A 201 -3.05 14.25 3.16
CA LEU A 201 -3.97 13.17 3.54
C LEU A 201 -3.46 12.34 4.71
N ASP A 202 -2.14 12.25 4.90
CA ASP A 202 -1.56 11.63 6.10
C ASP A 202 -1.93 12.40 7.39
N GLU A 203 -1.98 13.72 7.32
CA GLU A 203 -2.37 14.54 8.48
C GLU A 203 -3.85 14.38 8.79
N ALA A 204 -4.69 14.35 7.75
CA ALA A 204 -6.12 14.05 7.90
C ALA A 204 -6.33 12.64 8.47
N TRP A 205 -5.60 11.65 7.96
CA TRP A 205 -5.67 10.26 8.43
C TRP A 205 -5.28 10.15 9.89
N LYS A 206 -4.15 10.75 10.30
CA LYS A 206 -3.71 10.79 11.70
C LYS A 206 -4.68 11.55 12.61
N ALA A 207 -5.32 12.61 12.12
CA ALA A 207 -6.33 13.33 12.88
C ALA A 207 -7.56 12.46 13.17
N VAL A 208 -7.98 11.63 12.22
CA VAL A 208 -9.06 10.65 12.42
C VAL A 208 -8.60 9.51 13.32
N GLU A 209 -7.36 9.03 13.18
CA GLU A 209 -6.77 8.01 14.06
C GLU A 209 -6.75 8.46 15.52
N ALA A 210 -6.43 9.73 15.77
CA ALA A 210 -6.43 10.31 17.12
C ALA A 210 -7.83 10.37 17.78
N LEU A 211 -8.91 10.10 17.02
CA LEU A 211 -10.27 9.97 17.52
C LEU A 211 -10.64 8.53 17.93
N ASP A 212 -9.73 7.56 17.77
CA ASP A 212 -9.98 6.17 18.17
C ASP A 212 -10.35 6.10 19.65
N LEU A 213 -11.38 5.31 19.95
CA LEU A 213 -12.02 5.19 21.27
C LEU A 213 -12.61 6.50 21.85
N LYS A 214 -12.67 7.59 21.08
CA LYS A 214 -13.26 8.89 21.50
C LYS A 214 -14.59 9.20 20.80
N ILE A 215 -14.86 8.57 19.66
CA ILE A 215 -16.11 8.70 18.90
C ILE A 215 -16.66 7.30 18.54
N PRO A 216 -17.94 7.18 18.14
CA PRO A 216 -18.46 5.91 17.62
C PRO A 216 -17.66 5.40 16.42
N ALA A 217 -17.45 4.08 16.34
CA ALA A 217 -16.65 3.45 15.29
C ALA A 217 -17.21 3.71 13.89
N GLU A 218 -18.53 3.79 13.76
CA GLU A 218 -19.22 4.10 12.50
C GLU A 218 -18.90 5.53 12.04
N ALA A 219 -18.83 6.49 12.97
CA ALA A 219 -18.47 7.87 12.66
C ALA A 219 -17.00 7.98 12.23
N GLN A 220 -16.10 7.26 12.90
CA GLN A 220 -14.69 7.22 12.53
C GLN A 220 -14.48 6.56 11.16
N THR A 221 -15.19 5.46 10.89
CA THR A 221 -15.18 4.76 9.59
C THR A 221 -15.62 5.69 8.47
N ALA A 222 -16.71 6.45 8.67
CA ALA A 222 -17.19 7.42 7.70
C ALA A 222 -16.14 8.51 7.39
N LEU A 223 -15.44 9.02 8.41
CA LEU A 223 -14.37 10.01 8.20
C LEU A 223 -13.22 9.44 7.34
N TYR A 224 -12.80 8.20 7.60
CA TYR A 224 -11.79 7.54 6.75
C TYR A 224 -12.27 7.32 5.32
N GLN A 225 -13.54 6.95 5.12
CA GLN A 225 -14.12 6.79 3.78
C GLN A 225 -14.13 8.10 3.01
N GLU A 226 -14.39 9.24 3.65
CA GLU A 226 -14.28 10.56 3.02
C GLU A 226 -12.84 10.89 2.59
N ILE A 227 -11.85 10.58 3.43
CA ILE A 227 -10.43 10.74 3.07
C ILE A 227 -10.08 9.84 1.87
N ALA A 228 -10.50 8.57 1.89
CA ALA A 228 -10.27 7.64 0.80
C ALA A 228 -10.96 8.10 -0.50
N LEU A 229 -12.17 8.68 -0.41
CA LEU A 229 -12.88 9.24 -1.56
C LEU A 229 -12.11 10.40 -2.18
N VAL A 230 -11.60 11.33 -1.38
CA VAL A 230 -10.75 12.43 -1.85
C VAL A 230 -9.50 11.87 -2.50
N LEU A 231 -8.77 10.97 -1.83
CA LEU A 231 -7.58 10.31 -2.37
C LEU A 231 -7.84 9.70 -3.75
N ARG A 232 -8.83 8.82 -3.87
CA ARG A 232 -9.18 8.12 -5.12
C ARG A 232 -9.50 9.12 -6.24
N ARG A 233 -10.28 10.17 -5.95
CA ARG A 233 -10.68 11.19 -6.94
C ARG A 233 -9.51 12.03 -7.42
N GLN A 234 -8.64 12.48 -6.50
CA GLN A 234 -7.51 13.33 -6.87
C GLN A 234 -6.44 12.54 -7.61
N THR A 235 -6.17 11.30 -7.17
CA THR A 235 -5.25 10.39 -7.85
C THR A 235 -5.67 10.15 -9.31
N PHE A 236 -6.97 10.02 -9.61
CA PHE A 236 -7.44 9.88 -11.00
C PHE A 236 -7.05 11.05 -11.90
N TRP A 237 -7.29 12.28 -11.46
CA TRP A 237 -6.96 13.47 -12.26
C TRP A 237 -5.44 13.66 -12.40
N LEU A 238 -4.70 13.38 -11.33
CA LEU A 238 -3.25 13.46 -11.32
C LEU A 238 -2.61 12.37 -12.19
N ALA A 239 -3.17 11.15 -12.22
CA ALA A 239 -2.67 10.05 -13.06
C ALA A 239 -2.78 10.38 -14.54
N ARG A 240 -3.89 11.00 -14.97
CA ARG A 240 -4.06 11.48 -16.35
C ARG A 240 -3.07 12.57 -16.73
N ARG A 241 -2.62 13.40 -15.78
CA ARG A 241 -1.56 14.39 -15.99
C ARG A 241 -0.21 13.70 -16.07
N ALA A 242 0.13 12.86 -15.09
CA ALA A 242 1.39 12.13 -15.01
C ALA A 242 1.66 11.29 -16.27
N ALA A 243 0.64 10.61 -16.80
CA ALA A 243 0.74 9.81 -18.02
C ALA A 243 1.11 10.63 -19.28
N ARG A 244 0.88 11.94 -19.29
CA ARG A 244 1.20 12.82 -20.42
C ARG A 244 2.56 13.48 -20.31
N THR A 245 3.05 13.69 -19.09
CA THR A 245 4.22 14.53 -18.82
C THR A 245 5.43 13.76 -18.30
N GLU A 246 5.31 12.45 -18.06
CA GLU A 246 6.39 11.60 -17.50
C GLU A 246 7.07 12.23 -16.27
N THR A 247 6.27 12.86 -15.42
CA THR A 247 6.76 13.65 -14.26
C THR A 247 6.94 12.79 -13.02
N THR A 248 8.01 13.08 -12.26
CA THR A 248 8.24 12.56 -10.90
C THR A 248 7.26 13.17 -9.89
N VAL A 249 7.15 12.56 -8.70
CA VAL A 249 6.29 13.07 -7.62
C VAL A 249 6.69 14.50 -7.24
N GLY A 250 7.99 14.74 -7.05
CA GLY A 250 8.52 16.07 -6.76
C GLY A 250 8.21 17.09 -7.87
N GLY A 251 8.28 16.66 -9.13
CA GLY A 251 7.92 17.50 -10.28
C GLY A 251 6.43 17.86 -10.31
N MET A 252 5.54 16.94 -9.91
CA MET A 252 4.12 17.21 -9.82
C MET A 252 3.74 18.11 -8.64
N ILE A 253 4.40 17.96 -7.49
CA ILE A 253 4.17 18.81 -6.30
C ILE A 253 4.60 20.26 -6.58
N ALA A 254 5.67 20.47 -7.35
CA ALA A 254 6.20 21.80 -7.64
C ALA A 254 5.40 22.59 -8.69
N ALA A 255 4.47 21.96 -9.43
CA ALA A 255 3.89 22.48 -10.66
C ALA A 255 2.37 22.72 -10.59
#